data_AF-A0A0R1W9K1-F1
#
_entry.id   AF-A0A0R1W9K1-F1
#
_cell.length_a   1.000
_cell.length_b   1.000
_cell.length_c   1.000
_cell.angle_alpha   90.00
_cell.angle_beta   90.00
_cell.angle_gamma   90.00
#
_symmetry.space_group_name_H-M   'P 1'
#
loop_
_entity.id
_entity.type
_entity.pdbx_description
1 polymer ?
#
loop_
_entity_poly.entity_id
_entity_poly.type
_entity_poly.pdbx_seq_one_letter_code
_entity_poly.pdbx_strand_id
1 'polypeptide(L)'
;MFINVVQKAQPLFQDYPQVESYEQAKKMAIANSLFSWHVKYLTHRRKKIVIFTNDASTLTVVIDDVNAKNRSELQAMFEDKLELIWGYLGLDQNNLKEYLKAGGSWEIGKSVSRKQLGRLTDVGVIIDYDLNSGMVDDDAISISMTNMLRKLPSDKTTFVQDIPQMMQLENFKWHEAKDTEPKVVDTKYLQKIKNQLETLARTPLKLTDDLSESDKKVQEISKFNNELIDAFIENVKDDYSEKTLKQYKNSLDLYLNQFLAYRFITLFNMEASSVGELYNHGSSMTETKRVQRSLGRLYKFLADEKIVDVKFSRKMKSDLRTDVESLRSGFYGSF
;
A
#
# COMPACT_ATOMS: atom_id res chain seq x y z
N MET A 1 9.03 19.12 4.73
CA MET A 1 9.56 17.79 5.09
C MET A 1 8.37 16.85 5.18
N PHE A 2 8.42 15.66 4.56
CA PHE A 2 7.28 14.75 4.58
C PHE A 2 7.29 13.87 5.82
N ILE A 3 6.19 13.90 6.56
CA ILE A 3 5.97 13.06 7.73
C ILE A 3 4.85 12.08 7.40
N ASN A 4 5.23 10.85 7.06
CA ASN A 4 4.33 9.81 6.57
C ASN A 4 3.80 8.95 7.73
N VAL A 5 2.64 9.32 8.24
CA VAL A 5 2.11 8.81 9.49
C VAL A 5 1.16 7.62 9.26
N VAL A 6 1.34 6.54 10.02
CA VAL A 6 0.40 5.41 10.00
C VAL A 6 -0.99 5.84 10.49
N GLN A 7 -2.06 5.25 9.95
CA GLN A 7 -3.44 5.68 10.24
C GLN A 7 -3.74 5.83 11.74
N LYS A 8 -3.25 4.90 12.57
CA LYS A 8 -3.46 4.94 14.02
C LYS A 8 -2.84 6.17 14.69
N ALA A 9 -1.71 6.65 14.17
CA ALA A 9 -0.93 7.77 14.73
C ALA A 9 -1.38 9.15 14.23
N GLN A 10 -2.20 9.22 13.18
CA GLN A 10 -2.69 10.48 12.60
C GLN A 10 -3.27 11.48 13.63
N PRO A 11 -4.03 11.08 14.67
CA PRO A 11 -4.55 12.03 15.67
C PRO A 11 -3.50 12.76 16.51
N LEU A 12 -2.24 12.28 16.51
CA LEU A 12 -1.13 13.00 17.15
C LEU A 12 -0.59 14.15 16.31
N PHE A 13 -0.87 14.15 15.01
CA PHE A 13 -0.33 15.10 14.04
C PHE A 13 -1.40 16.04 13.46
N GLN A 14 -2.59 16.08 14.07
CA GLN A 14 -3.71 16.86 13.58
C GLN A 14 -3.49 18.39 13.63
N ASP A 15 -2.52 18.85 14.42
CA ASP A 15 -2.21 20.27 14.59
C ASP A 15 -1.21 20.78 13.52
N TYR A 16 -0.75 19.91 12.61
CA TYR A 16 0.22 20.22 11.55
C TYR A 16 -0.43 20.24 10.16
N PRO A 17 0.15 20.98 9.20
CA PRO A 17 -0.33 21.03 7.82
C PRO A 17 -0.44 19.63 7.21
N GLN A 18 -1.59 19.32 6.62
CA GLN A 18 -1.82 18.06 5.91
C GLN A 18 -1.46 18.25 4.44
N VAL A 19 -0.94 17.20 3.80
CA VAL A 19 -0.68 17.22 2.35
C VAL A 19 -1.98 17.45 1.57
N GLU A 20 -1.94 18.33 0.58
CA GLU A 20 -3.11 18.62 -0.26
C GLU A 20 -3.48 17.42 -1.16
N SER A 21 -2.47 16.78 -1.74
CA SER A 21 -2.61 15.62 -2.62
C SER A 21 -1.71 14.49 -2.17
N TYR A 22 -2.32 13.39 -1.71
CA TYR A 22 -1.59 12.22 -1.25
C TYR A 22 -0.71 11.60 -2.35
N GLU A 23 -1.18 11.55 -3.59
CA GLU A 23 -0.42 10.94 -4.70
C GLU A 23 0.80 11.80 -5.07
N GLN A 24 0.65 13.12 -5.08
CA GLN A 24 1.78 14.03 -5.31
C GLN A 24 2.79 13.98 -4.17
N ALA A 25 2.32 14.03 -2.92
CA ALA A 25 3.17 13.90 -1.74
C ALA A 25 3.92 12.57 -1.73
N LYS A 26 3.27 11.46 -2.11
CA LYS A 26 3.92 10.15 -2.26
C LYS A 26 5.05 10.19 -3.29
N LYS A 27 4.81 10.76 -4.48
CA LYS A 27 5.85 10.89 -5.52
C LYS A 27 7.02 11.74 -5.04
N MET A 28 6.73 12.89 -4.43
CA MET A 28 7.75 13.80 -3.90
C MET A 28 8.55 13.17 -2.76
N ALA A 29 7.90 12.48 -1.82
CA ALA A 29 8.56 11.77 -0.72
C ALA A 29 9.49 10.66 -1.22
N ILE A 30 9.11 9.92 -2.27
CA ILE A 30 9.96 8.90 -2.88
C ILE A 30 11.19 9.53 -3.57
N ALA A 31 10.98 10.62 -4.32
CA ALA A 31 12.08 11.32 -4.98
C ALA A 31 13.03 12.02 -3.98
N ASN A 32 12.52 12.37 -2.81
CA ASN A 32 13.21 13.13 -1.77
C ASN A 32 13.29 12.35 -0.46
N SER A 33 13.74 11.09 -0.55
CA SER A 33 13.75 10.16 0.59
C SER A 33 14.58 10.64 1.80
N LEU A 34 15.55 11.53 1.59
CA LEU A 34 16.33 12.13 2.66
C LEU A 34 15.49 13.08 3.54
N PHE A 35 14.47 13.71 2.97
CA PHE A 35 13.53 14.62 3.64
C PHE A 35 12.17 13.96 3.94
N SER A 36 12.14 12.63 3.93
CA SER A 36 10.93 11.83 4.15
C SER A 36 11.11 10.90 5.34
N TRP A 37 10.16 10.97 6.26
CA TRP A 37 10.14 10.18 7.49
C TRP A 37 8.87 9.37 7.59
N HIS A 38 8.98 8.14 8.08
CA HIS A 38 7.85 7.28 8.38
C HIS A 38 7.62 7.23 9.88
N VAL A 39 6.35 7.34 10.29
CA VAL A 39 6.01 7.49 11.71
C VAL A 39 4.92 6.54 12.18
N LYS A 40 5.17 5.93 13.34
CA LYS A 40 4.15 5.25 14.14
C LYS A 40 4.25 5.65 15.60
N TYR A 41 3.30 5.17 16.40
CA TYR A 41 3.48 5.11 17.84
C TYR A 41 3.23 3.70 18.36
N LEU A 42 3.83 3.37 19.50
CA LEU A 42 3.42 2.29 20.38
C LEU A 42 3.00 2.85 21.74
N THR A 43 2.32 2.04 22.54
CA THR A 43 1.88 2.45 23.88
C THR A 43 2.61 1.61 24.91
N HIS A 44 3.42 2.26 25.75
CA HIS A 44 4.12 1.62 26.85
C HIS A 44 3.75 2.34 28.15
N ARG A 45 3.32 1.60 29.18
CA ARG A 45 2.87 2.17 30.47
C ARG A 45 1.91 3.37 30.33
N ARG A 46 0.95 3.26 29.41
CA ARG A 46 -0.06 4.30 29.04
C ARG A 46 0.50 5.56 28.36
N LYS A 47 1.82 5.67 28.18
CA LYS A 47 2.46 6.72 27.40
C LYS A 47 2.54 6.32 25.94
N LYS A 48 2.39 7.28 25.01
CA LYS A 48 2.61 7.01 23.59
C LYS A 48 4.07 7.35 23.27
N ILE A 49 4.75 6.38 22.68
CA ILE A 49 6.13 6.52 22.23
C ILE A 49 6.07 6.61 20.71
N VAL A 50 6.44 7.76 20.18
CA VAL A 50 6.41 8.06 18.75
C VAL A 50 7.77 7.73 18.15
N ILE A 51 7.76 7.03 17.02
CA ILE A 51 8.94 6.48 16.38
C ILE A 51 8.96 7.00 14.96
N PHE A 52 10.03 7.72 14.60
CA PHE A 52 10.31 8.23 13.27
C PHE A 52 11.47 7.44 12.67
N THR A 53 11.35 7.00 11.42
CA THR A 53 12.46 6.39 10.68
C THR A 53 12.66 7.11 9.36
N ASN A 54 13.89 7.53 9.07
CA ASN A 54 14.23 8.20 7.81
C ASN A 54 14.23 7.22 6.64
N ASP A 55 13.68 7.66 5.51
CA ASP A 55 13.52 6.80 4.34
C ASP A 55 14.83 6.50 3.61
N ALA A 56 15.82 7.40 3.67
CA ALA A 56 17.11 7.27 2.99
C ALA A 56 18.20 6.62 3.85
N SER A 57 18.27 6.90 5.16
CA SER A 57 19.44 6.55 6.00
C SER A 57 19.14 5.61 7.16
N THR A 58 17.89 5.20 7.34
CA THR A 58 17.44 4.39 8.49
C THR A 58 17.56 5.09 9.86
N LEU A 59 18.00 6.35 9.88
CA LEU A 59 18.07 7.17 11.09
C LEU A 59 16.75 7.10 11.84
N THR A 60 16.81 6.80 13.15
CA THR A 60 15.61 6.61 13.97
C THR A 60 15.57 7.65 15.07
N VAL A 61 14.47 8.39 15.16
CA VAL A 61 14.17 9.29 16.29
C VAL A 61 13.02 8.69 17.08
N VAL A 62 13.21 8.52 18.38
CA VAL A 62 12.19 8.05 19.33
C VAL A 62 11.88 9.17 20.30
N ILE A 63 10.59 9.45 20.49
CA ILE A 63 10.09 10.49 21.38
C ILE A 63 9.10 9.84 22.33
N ASP A 64 9.37 9.92 23.62
CA ASP A 64 8.48 9.38 24.64
C ASP A 64 7.37 10.36 25.05
N ASP A 65 6.40 9.83 25.81
CA ASP A 65 5.31 10.59 26.46
C ASP A 65 4.53 11.60 25.60
N VAL A 66 4.30 11.30 24.32
CA VAL A 66 3.53 12.19 23.44
C VAL A 66 2.03 12.06 23.74
N ASN A 67 1.40 13.18 24.07
CA ASN A 67 0.02 13.25 24.50
C ASN A 67 -0.66 14.54 24.00
N ALA A 68 -1.93 14.74 24.35
CA ALA A 68 -2.70 15.87 23.85
C ALA A 68 -2.16 17.24 24.28
N LYS A 69 -1.35 17.31 25.35
CA LYS A 69 -0.80 18.55 25.89
C LYS A 69 0.46 19.01 25.17
N ASN A 70 1.28 18.09 24.67
CA ASN A 70 2.58 18.39 24.05
C ASN A 70 2.66 18.04 22.56
N ARG A 71 1.63 17.46 21.95
CA ARG A 71 1.68 17.09 20.51
C ARG A 71 1.90 18.28 19.56
N SER A 72 1.55 19.50 19.97
CA SER A 72 1.84 20.72 19.21
C SER A 72 3.33 21.09 19.20
N GLU A 73 4.11 20.56 20.15
CA GLU A 73 5.56 20.75 20.28
C GLU A 73 6.36 19.59 19.67
N LEU A 74 5.67 18.59 19.10
CA LEU A 74 6.29 17.36 18.59
C LEU A 74 7.37 17.62 17.53
N GLN A 75 7.23 18.67 16.73
CA GLN A 75 8.29 19.08 15.80
C GLN A 75 9.55 19.54 16.53
N ALA A 76 9.42 20.38 17.55
CA ALA A 76 10.57 20.83 18.35
C ALA A 76 11.24 19.65 19.07
N MET A 77 10.43 18.78 19.70
CA MET A 77 10.95 17.56 20.33
C MET A 77 11.69 16.65 19.34
N PHE A 78 11.21 16.55 18.09
CA PHE A 78 11.88 15.80 17.04
C PHE A 78 13.22 16.43 16.66
N GLU A 79 13.26 17.75 16.48
CA GLU A 79 14.47 18.48 16.11
C GLU A 79 15.54 18.38 17.20
N ASP A 80 15.15 18.49 18.48
CA ASP A 80 16.04 18.33 19.63
C ASP A 80 16.65 16.92 19.69
N LYS A 81 15.82 15.88 19.51
CA LYS A 81 16.30 14.49 19.50
C LYS A 81 17.16 14.20 18.27
N LEU A 82 16.81 14.78 17.13
CA LEU A 82 17.61 14.68 15.92
C LEU A 82 18.99 15.30 16.12
N GLU A 83 19.09 16.46 16.78
CA GLU A 83 20.36 17.13 17.11
C GLU A 83 21.30 16.25 17.94
N LEU A 84 20.74 15.57 18.94
CA LEU A 84 21.49 14.63 19.77
C LEU A 84 22.05 13.46 18.95
N ILE A 85 21.22 12.83 18.11
CA ILE A 85 21.66 11.71 17.28
C ILE A 85 22.66 12.19 16.21
N TRP A 86 22.48 13.39 15.68
CA TRP A 86 23.38 14.03 14.73
C TRP A 86 24.79 14.17 15.32
N GLY A 87 24.86 14.67 16.57
CA GLY A 87 26.11 14.79 17.32
C GLY A 87 26.75 13.42 17.61
N TYR A 88 25.95 12.42 17.98
CA TYR A 88 26.41 11.04 18.19
C TYR A 88 27.06 10.45 16.93
N LEU A 89 26.53 10.75 15.75
CA LEU A 89 27.07 10.31 14.46
C LEU A 89 28.32 11.10 14.02
N GLY A 90 28.78 12.08 14.80
CA GLY A 90 29.93 12.92 14.49
C GLY A 90 29.68 13.89 13.34
N LEU A 91 28.41 14.22 13.06
CA LEU A 91 28.03 15.15 12.00
C LEU A 91 28.11 16.60 12.49
N ASP A 92 28.46 17.52 11.59
CA ASP A 92 28.51 18.96 11.90
C ASP A 92 27.09 19.50 12.19
N GLN A 93 26.94 20.20 13.31
CA GLN A 93 25.68 20.83 13.71
C GLN A 93 25.25 21.96 12.77
N ASN A 94 26.18 22.60 12.07
CA ASN A 94 25.82 23.55 11.01
C ASN A 94 25.09 22.84 9.86
N ASN A 95 25.46 21.59 9.55
CA ASN A 95 24.76 20.80 8.52
C ASN A 95 23.34 20.43 8.97
N LEU A 96 23.09 20.22 10.26
CA LEU A 96 21.73 19.95 10.74
C LEU A 96 20.78 21.11 10.44
N LYS A 97 21.23 22.35 10.67
CA LYS A 97 20.43 23.54 10.37
C LYS A 97 20.10 23.64 8.88
N GLU A 98 21.09 23.38 8.02
CA GLU A 98 20.87 23.36 6.57
C GLU A 98 19.98 22.18 6.15
N TYR A 99 20.07 21.01 6.79
CA TYR A 99 19.17 19.88 6.57
C TYR A 99 17.71 20.23 6.88
N LEU A 100 17.45 20.79 8.06
CA LEU A 100 16.10 21.18 8.49
C LEU A 100 15.54 22.29 7.59
N LYS A 101 16.36 23.29 7.25
CA LYS A 101 16.00 24.37 6.32
C LYS A 101 15.68 23.84 4.92
N ALA A 102 16.52 22.95 4.38
CA ALA A 102 16.27 22.32 3.10
C ALA A 102 15.01 21.45 3.14
N GLY A 103 14.79 20.70 4.22
CA GLY A 103 13.60 19.89 4.41
C GLY A 103 12.31 20.71 4.43
N GLY A 104 12.34 21.94 4.95
CA GLY A 104 11.18 22.83 5.06
C GLY A 104 10.13 22.34 6.07
N SER A 105 9.05 23.11 6.23
CA SER A 105 7.96 22.82 7.18
C SER A 105 7.37 21.42 7.04
N TRP A 106 6.91 20.84 8.15
CA TRP A 106 6.27 19.52 8.14
C TRP A 106 4.99 19.51 7.30
N GLU A 107 4.88 18.50 6.46
CA GLU A 107 3.65 18.16 5.75
C GLU A 107 3.27 16.72 6.08
N ILE A 108 2.09 16.57 6.69
CA ILE A 108 1.64 15.28 7.19
C ILE A 108 0.92 14.51 6.10
N GLY A 109 1.47 13.35 5.77
CA GLY A 109 0.92 12.40 4.82
C GLY A 109 0.45 11.11 5.48
N LYS A 110 -0.21 10.26 4.69
CA LYS A 110 -0.41 8.85 5.06
C LYS A 110 0.86 8.09 4.74
N SER A 111 1.11 6.98 5.43
CA SER A 111 2.24 6.11 5.09
C SER A 111 2.25 5.71 3.62
N VAL A 112 3.38 5.98 2.94
CA VAL A 112 3.51 5.86 1.48
C VAL A 112 4.05 4.50 1.01
N SER A 113 4.58 3.67 1.92
CA SER A 113 5.26 2.41 1.58
C SER A 113 4.95 1.26 2.53
N ARG A 114 4.45 0.12 1.99
CA ARG A 114 4.28 -1.12 2.75
C ARG A 114 5.60 -1.69 3.27
N LYS A 115 6.70 -1.54 2.52
CA LYS A 115 8.03 -1.96 2.97
C LYS A 115 8.44 -1.16 4.21
N GLN A 116 8.22 0.17 4.21
CA GLN A 116 8.52 1.02 5.37
C GLN A 116 7.61 0.71 6.57
N LEU A 117 6.33 0.39 6.35
CA LEU A 117 5.44 -0.08 7.42
C LEU A 117 5.93 -1.37 8.08
N GLY A 118 6.45 -2.31 7.28
CA GLY A 118 7.08 -3.53 7.80
C GLY A 118 8.26 -3.18 8.72
N ARG A 119 9.17 -2.32 8.24
CA ARG A 119 10.35 -1.88 9.01
C ARG A 119 9.99 -1.15 10.30
N LEU A 120 9.02 -0.25 10.25
CA LEU A 120 8.49 0.40 11.46
C LEU A 120 7.87 -0.61 12.43
N THR A 121 7.27 -1.68 11.91
CA THR A 121 6.75 -2.76 12.76
C THR A 121 7.90 -3.46 13.49
N ASP A 122 8.94 -3.85 12.77
CA ASP A 122 10.13 -4.50 13.33
C ASP A 122 10.83 -3.62 14.37
N VAL A 123 11.08 -2.35 14.05
CA VAL A 123 11.67 -1.37 14.99
C VAL A 123 10.79 -1.22 16.23
N GLY A 124 9.47 -1.14 16.07
CA GLY A 124 8.57 -1.03 17.21
C GLY A 124 8.53 -2.26 18.12
N VAL A 125 8.77 -3.47 17.59
CA VAL A 125 8.87 -4.69 18.42
C VAL A 125 10.12 -4.64 19.28
N ILE A 126 11.24 -4.18 18.72
CA ILE A 126 12.51 -4.10 19.45
C ILE A 126 12.45 -3.01 20.52
N ILE A 127 11.91 -1.83 20.19
CA ILE A 127 11.69 -0.77 21.17
C ILE A 127 10.79 -1.26 22.32
N ASP A 128 9.70 -1.99 22.01
CA ASP A 128 8.85 -2.54 23.06
C ASP A 128 9.59 -3.55 23.96
N TYR A 129 10.47 -4.38 23.37
CA TYR A 129 11.34 -5.26 24.13
C TYR A 129 12.32 -4.49 25.03
N ASP A 130 13.02 -3.49 24.50
CA ASP A 130 13.99 -2.66 25.23
C ASP A 130 13.30 -1.96 26.41
N LEU A 131 12.14 -1.36 26.19
CA LEU A 131 11.34 -0.71 27.23
C LEU A 131 10.91 -1.69 28.33
N ASN A 132 10.48 -2.89 27.96
CA ASN A 132 10.12 -3.94 28.91
C ASN A 132 11.33 -4.49 29.68
N SER A 133 12.54 -4.42 29.10
CA SER A 133 13.79 -4.79 29.75
C SER A 133 14.31 -3.73 30.75
N GLY A 134 13.68 -2.55 30.80
CA GLY A 134 14.03 -1.47 31.72
C GLY A 134 14.83 -0.32 31.09
N MET A 135 15.06 -0.35 29.77
CA MET A 135 15.62 0.79 29.06
C MET A 135 14.55 1.88 28.94
N VAL A 136 14.71 3.00 29.64
CA VAL A 136 13.69 4.06 29.72
C VAL A 136 14.14 5.39 29.11
N ASP A 137 15.38 5.46 28.65
CA ASP A 137 15.96 6.65 28.02
C ASP A 137 15.72 6.60 26.50
N ASP A 138 14.90 7.52 26.01
CA ASP A 138 14.54 7.61 24.60
C ASP A 138 15.70 8.07 23.71
N ASP A 139 16.72 8.74 24.25
CA ASP A 139 17.96 9.06 23.54
C ASP A 139 18.77 7.78 23.28
N ALA A 140 18.95 6.98 24.32
CA ALA A 140 19.64 5.71 24.22
C ALA A 140 18.90 4.75 23.27
N ILE A 141 17.56 4.74 23.30
CA ILE A 141 16.74 3.94 22.37
C ILE A 141 16.91 4.46 20.95
N SER A 142 16.89 5.78 20.73
CA SER A 142 17.09 6.37 19.39
C SER A 142 18.45 6.02 18.80
N ILE A 143 19.52 6.07 19.62
CA ILE A 143 20.86 5.65 19.23
C ILE A 143 20.91 4.15 18.92
N SER A 144 20.37 3.32 19.81
CA SER A 144 20.28 1.86 19.63
C SER A 144 19.58 1.51 18.31
N MET A 145 18.43 2.14 18.07
CA MET A 145 17.64 1.92 16.86
C MET A 145 18.36 2.46 15.63
N THR A 146 19.03 3.60 15.70
CA THR A 146 19.87 4.10 14.60
C THR A 146 21.00 3.11 14.28
N ASN A 147 21.57 2.46 15.30
CA ASN A 147 22.65 1.50 15.13
C ASN A 147 22.23 0.15 14.50
N MET A 148 20.94 -0.14 14.47
CA MET A 148 20.42 -1.42 14.01
C MET A 148 20.54 -1.58 12.48
N LEU A 149 21.17 -2.68 12.05
CA LEU A 149 21.31 -3.03 10.64
C LEU A 149 19.94 -3.27 9.99
N ARG A 150 19.64 -2.51 8.92
CA ARG A 150 18.40 -2.64 8.15
C ARG A 150 18.62 -2.43 6.66
N LYS A 151 17.83 -3.13 5.83
CA LYS A 151 17.77 -2.87 4.38
C LYS A 151 16.88 -1.65 4.09
N LEU A 152 17.29 -0.81 3.14
CA LEU A 152 16.47 0.25 2.57
C LEU A 152 15.35 -0.30 1.66
N PRO A 153 14.35 0.51 1.26
CA PRO A 153 13.31 0.08 0.32
C PRO A 153 13.86 -0.40 -1.04
N SER A 154 15.04 0.11 -1.43
CA SER A 154 15.83 -0.29 -2.60
C SER A 154 16.51 -1.65 -2.44
N ASP A 155 16.30 -2.36 -1.32
CA ASP A 155 16.93 -3.62 -0.93
C ASP A 155 18.47 -3.54 -0.76
N LYS A 156 19.04 -2.33 -0.87
CA LYS A 156 20.41 -2.02 -0.47
C LYS A 156 20.53 -2.12 1.05
N THR A 157 21.51 -2.87 1.51
CA THR A 157 21.90 -2.87 2.93
C THR A 157 22.54 -1.52 3.24
N THR A 158 22.04 -0.84 4.27
CA THR A 158 22.65 0.39 4.78
C THR A 158 23.19 0.12 6.17
N PHE A 159 24.44 0.49 6.35
CA PHE A 159 25.12 0.43 7.62
C PHE A 159 25.12 1.81 8.28
N VAL A 160 25.30 1.83 9.59
CA VAL A 160 25.38 3.06 10.39
C VAL A 160 26.49 3.97 9.88
N GLN A 161 27.61 3.38 9.47
CA GLN A 161 28.76 4.10 8.94
C GLN A 161 28.45 4.81 7.61
N ASP A 162 27.39 4.43 6.91
CA ASP A 162 26.97 5.10 5.67
C ASP A 162 26.15 6.37 5.97
N ILE A 163 25.54 6.48 7.17
CA ILE A 163 24.64 7.59 7.52
C ILE A 163 25.37 8.95 7.45
N PRO A 164 26.60 9.11 7.99
CA PRO A 164 27.30 10.38 7.88
C PRO A 164 27.51 10.83 6.44
N GLN A 165 27.79 9.90 5.51
CA GLN A 165 27.94 10.22 4.09
C GLN A 165 26.61 10.62 3.44
N MET A 166 25.51 9.96 3.82
CA MET A 166 24.17 10.33 3.34
C MET A 166 23.74 11.72 3.83
N MET A 167 24.12 12.08 5.05
CA MET A 167 23.75 13.32 5.74
C MET A 167 24.76 14.47 5.55
N GLN A 168 25.47 14.49 4.42
CA GLN A 168 26.35 15.60 4.04
C GLN A 168 25.60 16.72 3.32
N LEU A 169 26.07 17.96 3.52
CA LEU A 169 25.49 19.19 2.99
C LEU A 169 25.19 19.12 1.47
N GLU A 170 26.09 18.50 0.71
CA GLU A 170 25.96 18.33 -0.74
C GLU A 170 24.74 17.53 -1.20
N ASN A 171 24.19 16.69 -0.32
CA ASN A 171 23.01 15.85 -0.56
C ASN A 171 21.70 16.53 -0.16
N PHE A 172 21.72 17.71 0.46
CA PHE A 172 20.51 18.42 0.89
C PHE A 172 19.86 19.18 -0.27
N LYS A 173 19.50 18.45 -1.32
CA LYS A 173 18.91 19.00 -2.54
C LYS A 173 17.58 18.34 -2.80
N TRP A 174 16.60 19.15 -3.15
CA TRP A 174 15.34 18.63 -3.65
C TRP A 174 15.51 18.14 -5.08
N HIS A 175 14.97 16.95 -5.31
CA HIS A 175 14.83 16.36 -6.62
C HIS A 175 13.39 16.51 -7.08
N GLU A 176 13.22 16.87 -8.35
CA GLU A 176 11.91 16.79 -8.99
C GLU A 176 11.40 15.36 -8.90
N ALA A 177 10.14 15.21 -8.48
CA ALA A 177 9.49 13.93 -8.63
C ALA A 177 9.49 13.59 -10.12
N LYS A 178 10.14 12.48 -10.47
CA LYS A 178 9.90 11.89 -11.78
C LYS A 178 8.42 11.59 -11.84
N ASP A 179 7.70 12.31 -12.68
CA ASP A 179 6.48 11.76 -13.22
C ASP A 179 6.92 10.50 -13.95
N THR A 180 6.68 9.35 -13.32
CA THR A 180 6.46 8.14 -14.10
C THR A 180 5.42 8.57 -15.12
N GLU A 181 5.82 8.62 -16.40
CA GLU A 181 4.89 8.92 -17.48
C GLU A 181 3.61 8.15 -17.20
N PRO A 182 2.43 8.81 -17.30
CA PRO A 182 1.18 8.12 -17.07
C PRO A 182 1.22 6.84 -17.90
N LYS A 183 1.14 5.69 -17.22
CA LYS A 183 1.19 4.39 -17.91
C LYS A 183 0.17 4.47 -19.03
N VAL A 184 0.65 4.47 -20.27
CA VAL A 184 -0.23 4.63 -21.43
C VAL A 184 -0.99 3.33 -21.57
N VAL A 185 -2.15 3.27 -20.91
CA VAL A 185 -3.09 2.19 -21.08
C VAL A 185 -3.84 2.44 -22.38
N ASP A 186 -3.82 1.45 -23.28
CA ASP A 186 -4.61 1.51 -24.51
C ASP A 186 -6.11 1.34 -24.18
N THR A 187 -6.74 2.44 -23.81
CA THR A 187 -8.16 2.50 -23.46
C THR A 187 -9.06 2.07 -24.63
N LYS A 188 -8.66 2.29 -25.88
CA LYS A 188 -9.42 1.82 -27.06
C LYS A 188 -9.41 0.30 -27.13
N TYR A 189 -8.25 -0.32 -26.89
CA TYR A 189 -8.14 -1.77 -26.82
C TYR A 189 -8.95 -2.37 -25.67
N LEU A 190 -8.90 -1.78 -24.48
CA LEU A 190 -9.73 -2.21 -23.36
C LEU A 190 -11.23 -2.09 -23.64
N GLN A 191 -11.66 -1.02 -24.32
CA GLN A 191 -13.05 -0.86 -24.73
C GLN A 191 -13.46 -1.93 -25.76
N LYS A 192 -12.56 -2.31 -26.67
CA LYS A 192 -12.78 -3.42 -27.59
C LYS A 192 -12.96 -4.74 -26.83
N ILE A 193 -12.10 -5.05 -25.86
CA ILE A 193 -12.23 -6.24 -25.00
C ILE A 193 -13.59 -6.26 -24.30
N LYS A 194 -14.00 -5.13 -23.69
CA LYS A 194 -15.31 -5.02 -23.04
C LYS A 194 -16.46 -5.34 -24.00
N ASN A 195 -16.48 -4.70 -25.18
CA ASN A 195 -17.55 -4.91 -26.15
C ASN A 195 -17.61 -6.37 -26.63
N GLN A 196 -16.46 -7.03 -26.79
CA GLN A 196 -16.40 -8.45 -27.17
C GLN A 196 -16.96 -9.34 -26.07
N LEU A 197 -16.56 -9.14 -24.81
CA LEU A 197 -17.08 -9.88 -23.67
C LEU A 197 -18.60 -9.69 -23.52
N GLU A 198 -19.10 -8.46 -23.60
CA GLU A 198 -20.55 -8.19 -23.54
C GLU A 198 -21.32 -8.83 -24.69
N THR A 199 -20.72 -8.90 -25.89
CA THR A 199 -21.32 -9.59 -27.04
C THR A 199 -21.39 -11.09 -26.80
N LEU A 200 -20.30 -11.70 -26.33
CA LEU A 200 -20.24 -13.14 -26.02
C LEU A 200 -21.22 -13.52 -24.91
N ALA A 201 -21.40 -12.67 -23.89
CA ALA A 201 -22.38 -12.88 -22.83
C ALA A 201 -23.83 -12.91 -23.35
N ARG A 202 -24.13 -12.09 -24.37
CA ARG A 202 -25.48 -11.92 -24.92
C ARG A 202 -25.86 -12.97 -25.96
N THR A 203 -24.91 -13.65 -26.58
CA THR A 203 -25.18 -14.68 -27.59
C THR A 203 -25.55 -15.99 -26.89
N PRO A 204 -26.84 -16.40 -26.82
CA PRO A 204 -27.20 -17.67 -26.20
C PRO A 204 -26.64 -18.83 -27.02
N LEU A 205 -26.17 -19.89 -26.36
CA LEU A 205 -26.00 -21.17 -27.02
C LEU A 205 -27.37 -21.70 -27.40
N LYS A 206 -27.52 -22.19 -28.63
CA LYS A 206 -28.73 -22.87 -29.05
C LYS A 206 -28.77 -24.25 -28.40
N LEU A 207 -29.97 -24.76 -28.16
CA LEU A 207 -30.17 -26.10 -27.62
C LEU A 207 -29.56 -27.22 -28.52
N THR A 208 -29.26 -26.88 -29.77
CA THR A 208 -28.66 -27.76 -30.79
C THR A 208 -27.14 -27.66 -30.86
N ASP A 209 -26.52 -26.75 -30.11
CA ASP A 209 -25.07 -26.58 -30.13
C ASP A 209 -24.43 -27.77 -29.40
N ASP A 210 -23.39 -28.35 -30.00
CA ASP A 210 -22.67 -29.46 -29.38
C ASP A 210 -21.70 -28.95 -28.29
N LEU A 211 -21.13 -29.87 -27.52
CA LEU A 211 -20.14 -29.55 -26.48
C LEU A 211 -18.94 -28.75 -27.03
N SER A 212 -18.60 -28.91 -28.31
CA SER A 212 -17.48 -28.21 -28.93
C SER A 212 -17.74 -26.72 -29.14
N GLU A 213 -18.98 -26.32 -29.43
CA GLU A 213 -19.38 -24.91 -29.54
C GLU A 213 -19.36 -24.21 -28.18
N SER A 214 -19.79 -24.90 -27.12
CA SER A 214 -19.66 -24.42 -25.73
C SER A 214 -18.19 -24.19 -25.36
N ASP A 215 -17.32 -25.15 -25.66
CA ASP A 215 -15.88 -25.06 -25.35
C ASP A 215 -15.21 -23.92 -26.11
N LYS A 216 -15.53 -23.73 -27.40
CA LYS A 216 -15.03 -22.58 -28.19
C LYS A 216 -15.41 -21.25 -27.55
N LYS A 217 -16.67 -21.12 -27.12
CA LYS A 217 -17.15 -19.90 -26.48
C LYS A 217 -16.45 -19.63 -25.14
N VAL A 218 -16.23 -20.67 -24.32
CA VAL A 218 -15.44 -20.56 -23.08
C VAL A 218 -14.00 -20.14 -23.39
N GLN A 219 -13.38 -20.69 -24.44
CA GLN A 219 -12.04 -20.31 -24.86
C GLN A 219 -11.96 -18.84 -25.32
N GLU A 220 -12.95 -18.36 -26.07
CA GLU A 220 -13.03 -16.95 -26.49
C GLU A 220 -13.19 -15.99 -25.30
N ILE A 221 -14.09 -16.31 -24.37
CA ILE A 221 -14.24 -15.53 -23.13
C ILE A 221 -12.90 -15.53 -22.36
N SER A 222 -12.28 -16.71 -22.21
CA SER A 222 -11.02 -16.85 -21.47
C SER A 222 -9.87 -16.08 -22.11
N LYS A 223 -9.81 -16.03 -23.44
CA LYS A 223 -8.84 -15.22 -24.19
C LYS A 223 -8.97 -13.74 -23.82
N PHE A 224 -10.17 -13.18 -23.93
CA PHE A 224 -10.40 -11.76 -23.63
C PHE A 224 -10.22 -11.43 -22.14
N ASN A 225 -10.59 -12.34 -21.25
CA ASN A 225 -10.29 -12.21 -19.82
C ASN A 225 -8.78 -12.16 -19.57
N ASN A 226 -7.97 -13.00 -20.23
CA ASN A 226 -6.52 -13.01 -20.08
C ASN A 226 -5.88 -11.72 -20.59
N GLU A 227 -6.32 -11.22 -21.75
CA GLU A 227 -5.88 -9.91 -22.27
C GLU A 227 -6.19 -8.78 -21.27
N LEU A 228 -7.36 -8.82 -20.62
CA LEU A 228 -7.75 -7.86 -19.59
C LEU A 228 -6.91 -7.98 -18.31
N ILE A 229 -6.66 -9.21 -17.86
CA ILE A 229 -5.84 -9.50 -16.69
C ILE A 229 -4.42 -8.99 -16.93
N ASP A 230 -3.83 -9.25 -18.09
CA ASP A 230 -2.47 -8.84 -18.40
C ASP A 230 -2.34 -7.31 -18.44
N ALA A 231 -3.32 -6.60 -19.04
CA ALA A 231 -3.37 -5.14 -19.00
C ALA A 231 -3.46 -4.59 -17.57
N PHE A 232 -4.27 -5.22 -16.71
CA PHE A 232 -4.35 -4.86 -15.29
C PHE A 232 -3.03 -5.11 -14.56
N ILE A 233 -2.41 -6.28 -14.74
CA ILE A 233 -1.15 -6.64 -14.08
C ILE A 233 -0.02 -5.68 -14.49
N GLU A 234 0.07 -5.33 -15.77
CA GLU A 234 1.04 -4.37 -16.28
C GLU A 234 0.83 -2.97 -15.68
N ASN A 235 -0.43 -2.54 -15.54
CA ASN A 235 -0.78 -1.28 -14.90
C ASN A 235 -0.35 -1.20 -13.43
N VAL A 236 -0.40 -2.31 -12.69
CA VAL A 236 -0.08 -2.33 -11.25
C VAL A 236 1.29 -2.92 -10.91
N LYS A 237 2.12 -3.27 -11.91
CA LYS A 237 3.37 -4.03 -11.70
C LYS A 237 4.37 -3.35 -10.76
N ASP A 238 4.42 -2.02 -10.76
CA ASP A 238 5.38 -1.23 -9.97
C ASP A 238 4.88 -0.98 -8.53
N ASP A 239 3.60 -1.23 -8.26
CA ASP A 239 2.98 -1.02 -6.96
C ASP A 239 3.04 -2.26 -6.05
N TYR A 240 3.35 -3.43 -6.61
CA TYR A 240 3.23 -4.71 -5.92
C TYR A 240 4.39 -5.65 -6.21
N SER A 241 4.72 -6.53 -5.25
CA SER A 241 5.73 -7.56 -5.46
C SER A 241 5.29 -8.61 -6.48
N GLU A 242 6.23 -9.26 -7.16
CA GLU A 242 5.96 -10.35 -8.10
C GLU A 242 5.04 -11.43 -7.53
N LYS A 243 5.27 -11.82 -6.27
CA LYS A 243 4.41 -12.78 -5.55
C LYS A 243 2.95 -12.31 -5.48
N THR A 244 2.74 -11.01 -5.25
CA THR A 244 1.40 -10.41 -5.19
C THR A 244 0.77 -10.33 -6.58
N LEU A 245 1.53 -9.96 -7.59
CA LEU A 245 1.07 -9.92 -8.99
C LEU A 245 0.64 -11.32 -9.47
N LYS A 246 1.47 -12.34 -9.19
CA LYS A 246 1.14 -13.75 -9.47
C LYS A 246 -0.13 -14.19 -8.74
N GLN A 247 -0.30 -13.76 -7.48
CA GLN A 247 -1.54 -14.04 -6.73
C GLN A 247 -2.77 -13.38 -7.36
N TYR A 248 -2.67 -12.14 -7.83
CA TYR A 248 -3.75 -11.48 -8.55
C TYR A 248 -4.10 -12.21 -9.84
N LYS A 249 -3.10 -12.52 -10.67
CA LYS A 249 -3.30 -13.27 -11.91
C LYS A 249 -3.99 -14.61 -11.65
N ASN A 250 -3.50 -15.40 -10.71
CA ASN A 250 -4.10 -16.71 -10.38
C ASN A 250 -5.52 -16.60 -9.84
N SER A 251 -5.80 -15.62 -8.97
CA SER A 251 -7.15 -15.42 -8.43
C SER A 251 -8.15 -14.92 -9.47
N LEU A 252 -7.71 -14.08 -10.41
CA LEU A 252 -8.55 -13.62 -11.50
C LEU A 252 -8.79 -14.73 -12.53
N ASP A 253 -7.76 -15.51 -12.89
CA ASP A 253 -7.91 -16.67 -13.79
C ASP A 253 -8.90 -17.69 -13.23
N LEU A 254 -8.74 -18.08 -11.96
CA LEU A 254 -9.65 -19.01 -11.29
C LEU A 254 -11.11 -18.55 -11.41
N TYR A 255 -11.39 -17.28 -11.11
CA TYR A 255 -12.78 -16.83 -11.09
C TYR A 255 -13.32 -16.49 -12.49
N LEU A 256 -12.57 -15.76 -13.29
CA LEU A 256 -13.05 -15.30 -14.60
C LEU A 256 -13.10 -16.44 -15.61
N ASN A 257 -12.06 -17.28 -15.67
CA ASN A 257 -11.94 -18.32 -16.68
C ASN A 257 -12.48 -19.66 -16.19
N GLN A 258 -12.10 -20.09 -14.98
CA GLN A 258 -12.48 -21.43 -14.50
C GLN A 258 -13.88 -21.46 -13.89
N PHE A 259 -14.44 -20.31 -13.47
CA PHE A 259 -15.76 -20.24 -12.84
C PHE A 259 -16.82 -19.51 -13.68
N LEU A 260 -16.59 -18.25 -14.07
CA LEU A 260 -17.59 -17.44 -14.77
C LEU A 260 -17.73 -17.80 -16.25
N ALA A 261 -16.63 -18.09 -16.97
CA ALA A 261 -16.69 -18.39 -18.39
C ALA A 261 -17.57 -19.61 -18.70
N TYR A 262 -17.51 -20.66 -17.88
CA TYR A 262 -18.37 -21.85 -17.98
C TYR A 262 -19.85 -21.59 -17.69
N ARG A 263 -20.17 -20.42 -17.12
CA ARG A 263 -21.55 -19.95 -16.90
C ARG A 263 -21.96 -18.91 -17.95
N PHE A 264 -21.09 -18.61 -18.92
CA PHE A 264 -21.23 -17.51 -19.88
C PHE A 264 -21.50 -16.15 -19.24
N ILE A 265 -21.00 -15.97 -18.01
CA ILE A 265 -21.05 -14.72 -17.27
C ILE A 265 -19.71 -14.01 -17.50
N THR A 266 -19.74 -12.71 -17.72
CA THR A 266 -18.53 -11.89 -17.81
C THR A 266 -18.42 -10.95 -16.63
N LEU A 267 -17.24 -10.37 -16.40
CA LEU A 267 -17.05 -9.40 -15.31
C LEU A 267 -17.93 -8.13 -15.43
N PHE A 268 -18.58 -7.90 -16.57
CA PHE A 268 -19.47 -6.74 -16.76
C PHE A 268 -20.92 -7.03 -16.35
N ASN A 269 -21.22 -8.30 -16.03
CA ASN A 269 -22.50 -8.72 -15.50
C ASN A 269 -22.55 -8.50 -13.97
N MET A 270 -23.73 -8.16 -13.44
CA MET A 270 -23.92 -7.97 -11.99
C MET A 270 -23.68 -9.27 -11.22
N GLU A 271 -24.00 -10.41 -11.82
CA GLU A 271 -23.80 -11.75 -11.27
C GLU A 271 -22.31 -12.07 -11.00
N ALA A 272 -21.37 -11.34 -11.63
CA ALA A 272 -19.95 -11.46 -11.37
C ALA A 272 -19.52 -10.99 -9.97
N SER A 273 -20.42 -10.41 -9.17
CA SER A 273 -20.16 -10.12 -7.76
C SER A 273 -20.41 -11.29 -6.82
N SER A 274 -21.02 -12.40 -7.29
CA SER A 274 -21.35 -13.58 -6.50
C SER A 274 -20.12 -14.49 -6.32
N VAL A 275 -19.09 -13.99 -5.66
CA VAL A 275 -17.83 -14.73 -5.41
C VAL A 275 -17.99 -15.82 -4.35
N GLY A 276 -19.00 -15.71 -3.51
CA GLY A 276 -19.35 -16.64 -2.45
C GLY A 276 -19.78 -18.00 -3.00
N GLU A 277 -20.25 -18.06 -4.25
CA GLU A 277 -20.51 -19.32 -4.94
C GLU A 277 -19.27 -20.21 -5.03
N LEU A 278 -18.06 -19.65 -5.12
CA LEU A 278 -16.83 -20.44 -5.05
C LEU A 278 -16.77 -21.26 -3.75
N TYR A 279 -17.17 -20.66 -2.62
CA TYR A 279 -17.18 -21.33 -1.32
C TYR A 279 -18.19 -22.48 -1.31
N ASN A 280 -19.38 -22.26 -1.86
CA ASN A 280 -20.42 -23.28 -2.03
C ASN A 280 -19.94 -24.44 -2.93
N HIS A 281 -19.04 -24.15 -3.87
CA HIS A 281 -18.43 -25.12 -4.79
C HIS A 281 -17.08 -25.68 -4.32
N GLY A 282 -16.74 -25.53 -3.03
CA GLY A 282 -15.60 -26.22 -2.40
C GLY A 282 -14.31 -25.40 -2.27
N SER A 283 -14.27 -24.15 -2.73
CA SER A 283 -13.14 -23.26 -2.46
C SER A 283 -13.06 -22.90 -0.98
N SER A 284 -11.83 -22.68 -0.49
CA SER A 284 -11.64 -22.20 0.87
C SER A 284 -12.10 -20.74 1.04
N MET A 285 -12.55 -20.36 2.24
CA MET A 285 -12.87 -18.97 2.59
C MET A 285 -11.69 -18.00 2.33
N THR A 286 -10.45 -18.49 2.46
CA THR A 286 -9.24 -17.72 2.16
C THR A 286 -9.12 -17.44 0.67
N GLU A 287 -9.43 -18.42 -0.17
CA GLU A 287 -9.42 -18.30 -1.63
C GLU A 287 -10.53 -17.34 -2.11
N THR A 288 -11.75 -17.50 -1.59
CA THR A 288 -12.87 -16.58 -1.87
C THR A 288 -12.51 -15.12 -1.56
N LYS A 289 -11.88 -14.86 -0.39
CA LYS A 289 -11.39 -13.51 -0.03
C LYS A 289 -10.25 -13.02 -0.91
N ARG A 290 -9.44 -13.91 -1.49
CA ARG A 290 -8.38 -13.51 -2.44
C ARG A 290 -8.98 -13.11 -3.78
N VAL A 291 -9.96 -13.87 -4.28
CA VAL A 291 -10.75 -13.53 -5.48
C VAL A 291 -11.46 -12.19 -5.30
N GLN A 292 -12.21 -12.02 -4.21
CA GLN A 292 -12.90 -10.77 -3.86
C GLN A 292 -11.96 -9.56 -3.92
N ARG A 293 -10.79 -9.66 -3.29
CA ARG A 293 -9.80 -8.57 -3.28
C ARG A 293 -9.22 -8.28 -4.66
N SER A 294 -8.99 -9.32 -5.46
CA SER A 294 -8.41 -9.19 -6.80
C SER A 294 -9.41 -8.55 -7.76
N LEU A 295 -10.66 -9.02 -7.76
CA LEU A 295 -11.76 -8.39 -8.52
C LEU A 295 -11.98 -6.94 -8.11
N GLY A 296 -11.99 -6.65 -6.81
CA GLY A 296 -12.17 -5.27 -6.34
C GLY A 296 -11.05 -4.31 -6.78
N ARG A 297 -9.86 -4.83 -7.10
CA ARG A 297 -8.76 -4.08 -7.72
C ARG A 297 -8.96 -3.93 -9.21
N LEU A 298 -9.35 -5.01 -9.91
CA LEU A 298 -9.68 -4.97 -11.32
C LEU A 298 -10.80 -3.97 -11.63
N TYR A 299 -11.91 -3.97 -10.88
CA TYR A 299 -12.98 -2.98 -11.04
C TYR A 299 -12.54 -1.54 -10.78
N LYS A 300 -11.57 -1.34 -9.87
CA LYS A 300 -10.99 0.00 -9.67
C LYS A 300 -10.22 0.41 -10.92
N PHE A 301 -9.32 -0.44 -11.40
CA PHE A 301 -8.55 -0.20 -12.63
C PHE A 301 -9.48 0.15 -13.81
N LEU A 302 -10.52 -0.64 -14.06
CA LEU A 302 -11.45 -0.39 -15.15
C LEU A 302 -12.21 0.95 -15.02
N ALA A 303 -12.46 1.41 -13.80
CA ALA A 303 -13.10 2.70 -13.57
C ALA A 303 -12.12 3.87 -13.73
N ASP A 304 -10.89 3.70 -13.25
CA ASP A 304 -9.81 4.69 -13.39
C ASP A 304 -9.51 4.91 -14.90
N GLU A 305 -9.55 3.84 -15.70
CA GLU A 305 -9.38 3.86 -17.17
C GLU A 305 -10.68 4.15 -17.95
N LYS A 306 -11.77 4.50 -17.25
CA LYS A 306 -13.08 4.87 -17.83
C LYS A 306 -13.74 3.79 -18.72
N ILE A 307 -13.35 2.52 -18.55
CA ILE A 307 -13.95 1.36 -19.25
C ILE A 307 -15.32 1.02 -18.65
N VAL A 308 -15.45 1.19 -17.33
CA VAL A 308 -16.72 1.12 -16.61
C VAL A 308 -16.97 2.43 -15.88
N ASP A 309 -18.23 2.72 -15.59
CA ASP A 309 -18.56 3.89 -14.80
C ASP A 309 -18.18 3.69 -13.32
N VAL A 310 -17.89 4.80 -12.63
CA VAL A 310 -17.48 4.79 -11.22
C VAL A 310 -18.58 4.23 -10.30
N LYS A 311 -19.87 4.40 -10.66
CA LYS A 311 -20.99 3.90 -9.84
C LYS A 311 -21.07 2.38 -9.91
N PHE A 312 -20.91 1.80 -11.09
CA PHE A 312 -20.82 0.38 -11.35
C PHE A 312 -19.66 -0.23 -10.57
N SER A 313 -18.45 0.31 -10.70
CA SER A 313 -17.28 -0.17 -9.95
C SER A 313 -17.50 -0.13 -8.42
N ARG A 314 -18.10 0.95 -7.90
CA ARG A 314 -18.45 1.05 -6.48
C ARG A 314 -19.48 0.00 -6.07
N LYS A 315 -20.52 -0.19 -6.89
CA LYS A 315 -21.57 -1.19 -6.64
C LYS A 315 -20.99 -2.60 -6.63
N MET A 316 -20.25 -3.00 -7.67
CA MET A 316 -19.61 -4.32 -7.72
C MET A 316 -18.71 -4.59 -6.52
N LYS A 317 -17.92 -3.60 -6.09
CA LYS A 317 -17.07 -3.72 -4.90
C LYS A 317 -17.87 -3.86 -3.60
N SER A 318 -19.01 -3.19 -3.50
CA SER A 318 -19.92 -3.33 -2.37
C SER A 318 -20.54 -4.73 -2.35
N ASP A 319 -21.08 -5.17 -3.48
CA ASP A 319 -21.75 -6.47 -3.62
C ASP A 319 -20.77 -7.61 -3.33
N LEU A 320 -19.55 -7.56 -3.89
CA LEU A 320 -18.45 -8.50 -3.59
C LEU A 320 -18.16 -8.59 -2.08
N ARG A 321 -18.24 -7.46 -1.36
CA ARG A 321 -17.98 -7.43 0.08
C ARG A 321 -19.14 -8.04 0.86
N THR A 322 -20.37 -7.63 0.55
CA THR A 322 -21.59 -8.14 1.19
C THR A 322 -21.72 -9.64 1.01
N ASP A 323 -21.42 -10.15 -0.19
CA ASP A 323 -21.50 -11.57 -0.53
C ASP A 323 -20.50 -12.42 0.26
N VAL A 324 -19.27 -11.95 0.48
CA VAL A 324 -18.30 -12.67 1.34
C VAL A 324 -18.61 -12.53 2.83
N GLU A 325 -19.21 -11.41 3.25
CA GLU A 325 -19.60 -11.20 4.65
C GLU A 325 -20.81 -12.07 5.04
N SER A 326 -21.77 -12.27 4.15
CA SER A 326 -22.96 -13.11 4.39
C SER A 326 -22.58 -14.57 4.70
N LEU A 327 -21.55 -15.10 4.04
CA LEU A 327 -21.01 -16.44 4.31
C LEU A 327 -20.50 -16.61 5.75
N ARG A 328 -20.05 -15.54 6.40
CA ARG A 328 -19.60 -15.60 7.81
C ARG A 328 -20.77 -15.61 8.78
N SER A 329 -21.85 -14.90 8.46
CA SER A 329 -23.03 -14.82 9.30
C SER A 329 -23.86 -16.12 9.28
N GLY A 330 -23.82 -16.87 8.17
CA GLY A 330 -24.45 -18.20 8.07
C GLY A 330 -23.88 -19.25 9.04
N PHE A 331 -22.66 -19.06 9.56
CA PHE A 331 -22.03 -19.99 10.50
C PHE A 331 -22.52 -19.85 11.96
N TYR A 332 -23.20 -18.76 12.31
CA TYR A 332 -23.70 -18.53 13.68
C TYR A 332 -25.18 -18.90 13.88
N GLY A 333 -25.87 -19.39 12.83
CA GLY A 333 -27.30 -19.75 12.88
C GLY A 333 -27.59 -21.25 12.89
N SER A 334 -26.58 -22.10 13.08
CA SER A 334 -26.74 -23.56 13.06
C SER A 334 -25.85 -24.21 14.11
N PHE A 335 -26.23 -24.04 15.38
CA PHE A 335 -25.83 -24.90 16.48
C PHE A 335 -27.02 -25.08 17.42
#